data_AF-A0A015T185-F1
#
_entry.id   AF-A0A015T185-F1
#
_cell.length_a   1.000
_cell.length_b   1.000
_cell.length_c   1.000
_cell.angle_alpha   90.00
_cell.angle_beta   90.00
_cell.angle_gamma   90.00
#
_symmetry.space_group_name_H-M   'P 1'
#
loop_
_entity.id
_entity.type
_entity.pdbx_description
1 polymer ?
#
loop_
_entity_poly.entity_id
_entity_poly.type
_entity_poly.pdbx_seq_one_letter_code
_entity_poly.pdbx_strand_id
1 'polypeptide(L)'
;MEQKDRYIRFDWAVKRLLRNKANFGVLEGFLTVLLGEPIRIVEILESEGNQLNETDKFNRVDIKARNSKDEIIIVEVQNTREIYYLERILFGVAKAITEHIELG
;
A
#
# COMPACT_ATOMS: atom_id res chain seq x y z
N MET A 1 28.16 3.29 -22.20
CA MET A 1 27.72 4.07 -21.02
C MET A 1 27.30 3.08 -19.96
N GLU A 2 27.97 3.05 -18.80
CA GLU A 2 27.48 2.29 -17.66
C GLU A 2 26.08 2.79 -17.29
N GLN A 3 25.12 1.87 -17.22
CA GLN A 3 23.77 2.18 -16.79
C GLN A 3 23.81 2.50 -15.30
N LYS A 4 23.93 3.80 -14.98
CA LYS A 4 23.64 4.36 -13.66
C LYS A 4 22.19 3.98 -13.34
N ASP A 5 21.99 3.37 -12.18
CA ASP A 5 20.70 2.90 -11.65
C ASP A 5 20.30 1.47 -12.06
N ARG A 6 21.01 0.48 -11.50
CA ARG A 6 20.59 -0.94 -11.47
C ARG A 6 19.71 -1.29 -10.26
N TYR A 7 19.02 -0.31 -9.68
CA TYR A 7 18.18 -0.52 -8.49
C TYR A 7 16.71 -0.41 -8.86
N ILE A 8 15.91 -1.36 -8.36
CA ILE A 8 14.46 -1.29 -8.47
C ILE A 8 13.95 -0.47 -7.28
N ARG A 9 13.24 0.63 -7.55
CA ARG A 9 12.59 1.41 -6.49
C ARG A 9 11.54 0.55 -5.78
N PHE A 10 11.46 0.68 -4.46
CA PHE A 10 10.53 -0.13 -3.66
C PHE A 10 9.07 0.10 -4.08
N ASP A 11 8.63 1.34 -4.30
CA ASP A 11 7.26 1.63 -4.75
C ASP A 11 6.93 0.96 -6.10
N TRP A 12 7.88 0.94 -7.03
CA TRP A 12 7.73 0.21 -8.29
C TRP A 12 7.64 -1.30 -8.06
N ALA A 13 8.50 -1.85 -7.19
CA ALA A 13 8.48 -3.26 -6.85
C ALA A 13 7.14 -3.66 -6.21
N VAL A 14 6.60 -2.87 -5.28
CA VAL A 14 5.29 -3.14 -4.65
C VAL A 14 4.19 -3.17 -5.71
N LYS A 15 4.15 -2.18 -6.62
CA LYS A 15 3.12 -2.10 -7.67
C LYS A 15 3.17 -3.23 -8.70
N ARG A 16 4.38 -3.65 -9.11
CA ARG A 16 4.55 -4.54 -10.27
C ARG A 16 4.96 -5.95 -9.91
N LEU A 17 5.93 -6.11 -9.02
CA LEU A 17 6.51 -7.41 -8.68
C LEU A 17 5.81 -8.03 -7.47
N LEU A 18 5.68 -7.29 -6.37
CA LEU A 18 5.20 -7.81 -5.10
C LEU A 18 3.67 -7.84 -4.99
N ARG A 19 2.96 -7.32 -6.00
CA ARG A 19 1.50 -7.38 -6.09
C ARG A 19 0.96 -8.81 -6.26
N ASN A 20 1.74 -9.71 -6.85
CA ASN A 20 1.31 -11.09 -7.02
C ASN A 20 1.18 -11.76 -5.64
N LYS A 21 0.07 -12.47 -5.39
CA LYS A 21 -0.16 -13.24 -4.15
C LYS A 21 1.01 -14.17 -3.79
N ALA A 22 1.69 -14.75 -4.78
CA ALA A 22 2.87 -15.58 -4.57
C ALA A 22 4.04 -14.83 -3.88
N ASN A 23 4.06 -13.50 -3.99
CA ASN A 23 5.11 -12.64 -3.45
C ASN A 23 4.70 -11.91 -2.15
N PHE A 24 3.52 -12.18 -1.59
CA PHE A 24 3.04 -11.53 -0.37
C PHE A 24 3.98 -11.74 0.82
N GLY A 25 4.65 -12.90 0.90
CA GLY A 25 5.60 -13.18 1.98
C GLY A 25 6.71 -12.13 2.11
N VAL A 26 7.12 -11.49 1.01
CA VAL A 26 8.12 -10.40 1.04
C VAL A 26 7.55 -9.17 1.73
N LEU A 27 6.31 -8.79 1.41
CA LEU A 27 5.64 -7.63 2.01
C LEU A 27 5.25 -7.90 3.47
N GLU A 28 4.73 -9.10 3.77
CA GLU A 28 4.45 -9.53 5.14
C GLU A 28 5.70 -9.47 6.02
N GLY A 29 6.83 -10.00 5.54
CA GLY A 29 8.11 -9.95 6.24
C GLY A 29 8.58 -8.51 6.47
N PHE A 30 8.50 -7.67 5.44
CA PHE A 30 8.85 -6.25 5.55
C PHE A 30 8.01 -5.53 6.61
N LEU A 31 6.68 -5.68 6.56
CA LEU A 31 5.76 -5.04 7.51
C LEU A 31 5.93 -5.59 8.93
N THR A 32 6.18 -6.90 9.06
CA THR A 32 6.42 -7.55 10.35
C THR A 32 7.65 -6.98 11.03
N VAL A 33 8.75 -6.81 10.28
CA VAL A 33 9.98 -6.21 10.82
C VAL A 33 9.75 -4.73 11.15
N LEU A 34 9.06 -3.99 10.30
CA LEU A 34 8.83 -2.55 10.47
C LEU A 34 7.96 -2.24 11.69
N LEU A 35 6.89 -3.01 11.91
CA LEU A 35 5.92 -2.79 12.97
C LEU A 35 6.24 -3.55 14.26
N GLY A 36 7.20 -4.49 14.22
CA GLY A 36 7.60 -5.27 15.39
C GLY A 36 6.58 -6.33 15.82
N GLU A 37 5.59 -6.64 14.97
CA GLU A 37 4.58 -7.66 15.21
C GLU A 37 4.22 -8.42 13.92
N PRO A 38 3.77 -9.69 13.99
CA PRO A 38 3.35 -10.45 12.82
C PRO A 38 2.25 -9.74 12.01
N ILE A 39 2.50 -9.51 10.72
CA ILE A 39 1.53 -8.96 9.77
C ILE A 39 1.20 -9.99 8.70
N ARG A 40 -0.10 -10.19 8.45
CA ARG A 40 -0.62 -11.06 7.39
C ARG A 40 -1.43 -10.27 6.38
N ILE A 41 -1.05 -10.33 5.10
CA ILE A 41 -1.76 -9.61 4.05
C ILE A 41 -3.03 -10.37 3.69
N VAL A 42 -4.17 -9.68 3.74
CA VAL A 42 -5.47 -10.19 3.31
C VAL A 42 -5.63 -9.98 1.81
N GLU A 43 -5.43 -8.74 1.37
CA GLU A 43 -5.59 -8.33 -0.02
C GLU A 43 -4.77 -7.08 -0.32
N ILE A 44 -4.37 -6.93 -1.58
CA ILE A 44 -3.86 -5.67 -2.11
C ILE A 44 -5.00 -5.01 -2.85
N LEU A 45 -5.38 -3.82 -2.40
CA LEU A 45 -6.52 -3.08 -2.89
C LEU A 45 -6.15 -2.41 -4.23
N GLU A 46 -7.04 -2.51 -5.21
CA GLU A 46 -6.92 -1.86 -6.52
C GLU A 46 -7.32 -0.38 -6.38
N SER A 47 -6.35 0.53 -6.31
CA SER A 47 -6.58 1.98 -6.26
C SER A 47 -6.80 2.62 -7.65
N GLU A 48 -6.60 1.89 -8.75
CA GLU A 48 -6.50 2.43 -10.12
C GLU A 48 -7.77 2.24 -10.98
N GLY A 49 -8.85 1.63 -10.45
CA GLY A 49 -10.03 1.24 -11.24
C GLY A 49 -11.03 2.35 -11.59
N ASN A 50 -11.01 3.49 -10.91
CA ASN A 50 -11.97 4.58 -11.13
C ASN A 50 -11.36 5.93 -10.71
N GLN A 51 -10.59 6.60 -11.58
CA GLN A 51 -10.13 7.96 -11.30
C GLN A 51 -10.22 8.87 -12.52
N LEU A 52 -10.85 10.03 -12.28
CA LEU A 52 -11.26 11.05 -13.27
C LEU A 52 -10.13 12.03 -13.63
N ASN A 53 -9.02 12.06 -12.89
CA ASN A 53 -7.96 13.06 -13.05
C ASN A 53 -6.55 12.44 -13.11
N GLU A 54 -5.71 12.95 -14.01
CA GLU A 54 -4.33 12.49 -14.22
C GLU A 54 -3.40 12.73 -13.02
N THR A 55 -3.78 13.62 -12.09
CA THR A 55 -3.01 13.91 -10.87
C THR A 55 -3.24 12.90 -9.75
N ASP A 56 -4.22 11.99 -9.87
CA ASP A 56 -4.38 10.90 -8.92
C ASP A 56 -3.39 9.73 -9.17
N LYS A 57 -2.63 9.79 -10.28
CA LYS A 57 -1.66 8.76 -10.74
C LYS A 57 -0.42 8.56 -9.86
N PHE A 58 -0.39 9.04 -8.63
CA PHE A 58 0.81 8.87 -7.80
C PHE A 58 0.78 7.52 -7.07
N ASN A 59 1.97 6.95 -6.87
CA ASN A 59 2.22 5.51 -6.69
C ASN A 59 1.68 4.89 -5.39
N ARG A 60 0.37 4.90 -5.19
CA ARG A 60 -0.28 4.40 -3.98
C ARG A 60 -0.58 2.91 -4.10
N VAL A 61 -0.05 2.12 -3.17
CA VAL A 61 -0.50 0.75 -2.96
C VAL A 61 -1.13 0.70 -1.57
N ASP A 62 -2.43 0.39 -1.57
CA ASP A 62 -3.22 0.21 -0.36
C ASP A 62 -3.24 -1.30 -0.06
N ILE A 63 -2.71 -1.71 1.09
CA ILE A 63 -2.62 -3.10 1.53
C ILE A 63 -3.54 -3.28 2.72
N LYS A 64 -4.50 -4.21 2.62
CA LYS A 64 -5.29 -4.65 3.76
C LYS A 64 -4.62 -5.85 4.40
N ALA A 65 -4.35 -5.75 5.69
CA ALA A 65 -3.67 -6.80 6.44
C ALA A 65 -4.30 -6.99 7.82
N ARG A 66 -3.90 -8.07 8.50
CA ARG A 66 -4.22 -8.34 9.89
C ARG A 66 -2.94 -8.36 10.73
N ASN A 67 -3.02 -7.78 11.92
CA ASN A 67 -1.92 -7.77 12.88
C ASN A 67 -2.00 -8.96 13.86
N SER A 68 -1.15 -8.97 14.88
CA SER A 68 -1.08 -10.05 15.86
C SER A 68 -2.32 -10.19 16.76
N LYS A 69 -3.16 -9.16 16.80
CA LYS A 69 -4.41 -9.10 17.58
C LYS A 69 -5.65 -9.35 16.73
N ASP A 70 -5.47 -9.78 15.49
CA ASP A 70 -6.54 -9.97 14.52
C ASP A 70 -7.27 -8.67 14.11
N GLU A 71 -6.66 -7.51 14.34
CA GLU A 71 -7.17 -6.21 13.92
C GLU A 71 -6.87 -5.98 12.44
N ILE A 72 -7.85 -5.43 11.69
CA ILE A 72 -7.65 -5.02 10.30
C ILE A 72 -6.83 -3.72 10.29
N ILE A 73 -5.71 -3.74 9.57
CA ILE A 73 -4.90 -2.57 9.29
C ILE A 73 -4.88 -2.28 7.79
N ILE A 74 -4.85 -0.99 7.45
CA ILE A 74 -4.62 -0.51 6.09
C ILE A 74 -3.23 0.13 6.04
N VAL A 75 -2.37 -0.37 5.16
CA VAL A 75 -1.03 0.17 4.95
C VAL A 75 -0.97 0.84 3.59
N GLU A 76 -0.56 2.10 3.58
CA GLU A 76 -0.39 2.89 2.38
C GLU A 76 1.11 3.17 2.15
N VAL A 77 1.63 2.77 0.97
CA VAL A 77 3.01 3.09 0.58
C VAL A 77 3.02 4.31 -0.35
N GLN A 78 3.67 5.39 0.09
CA GLN A 78 3.90 6.60 -0.71
C GLN A 78 5.40 6.94 -0.78
N ASN A 79 5.88 7.37 -1.94
CA ASN A 79 7.30 7.73 -2.18
C ASN A 79 7.49 9.18 -2.66
N THR A 80 6.43 9.99 -2.71
CA THR A 80 6.50 11.41 -3.07
C THR A 80 5.98 12.26 -1.92
N ARG A 81 6.62 13.42 -1.70
CA ARG A 81 6.07 14.44 -0.81
C ARG A 81 4.93 15.13 -1.54
N GLU A 82 3.73 14.95 -1.02
CA GLU A 82 2.52 15.61 -1.53
C GLU A 82 2.21 16.85 -0.70
N ILE A 83 1.67 17.88 -1.34
CA ILE A 83 1.02 19.01 -0.65
C ILE A 83 -0.29 18.46 -0.04
N TYR A 84 -0.68 18.92 1.16
CA TYR A 84 -1.88 18.45 1.89
C TYR A 84 -1.79 17.00 2.39
N TYR A 85 -0.62 16.62 2.91
CA TYR A 85 -0.35 15.26 3.38
C TYR A 85 -1.36 14.77 4.43
N LEU A 86 -1.72 15.61 5.41
CA LEU A 86 -2.62 15.22 6.50
C LEU A 86 -4.06 15.02 5.98
N GLU A 87 -4.54 15.92 5.14
CA GLU A 87 -5.86 15.86 4.53
C GLU A 87 -5.99 14.62 3.63
N ARG A 88 -4.93 14.25 2.92
CA ARG A 88 -4.88 13.05 2.09
C ARG A 88 -4.87 11.76 2.91
N ILE A 89 -4.13 11.71 4.02
CA ILE A 89 -4.21 10.58 4.95
C ILE A 89 -5.64 10.44 5.47
N LEU A 90 -6.24 11.55 5.91
CA LEU A 90 -7.60 11.52 6.47
C LEU A 90 -8.62 11.02 5.42
N PHE A 91 -8.53 11.52 4.20
CA PHE A 91 -9.37 11.06 3.09
C PHE A 91 -9.11 9.60 2.72
N GLY A 92 -7.85 9.18 2.65
CA GLY A 92 -7.45 7.81 2.34
C GLY A 92 -7.99 6.82 3.36
N VAL A 93 -7.87 7.15 4.66
CA VAL A 93 -8.43 6.35 5.76
C VAL A 93 -9.94 6.29 5.67
N ALA A 94 -10.63 7.44 5.51
CA ALA A 94 -12.08 7.47 5.40
C ALA A 94 -12.59 6.63 4.21
N LYS A 95 -11.94 6.78 3.05
CA LYS A 95 -12.25 6.02 1.83
C LYS A 95 -12.04 4.52 2.04
N ALA A 96 -10.89 4.11 2.58
CA ALA A 96 -10.59 2.70 2.82
C ALA A 96 -11.58 2.05 3.81
N ILE A 97 -12.02 2.79 4.83
CA ILE A 97 -13.08 2.35 5.74
C ILE A 97 -14.38 2.15 4.95
N THR A 98 -14.83 3.16 4.19
CA THR A 98 -16.10 3.09 3.44
C THR A 98 -16.12 2.01 2.35
N GLU A 99 -14.99 1.70 1.74
CA GLU A 99 -14.91 0.77 0.61
C GLU A 99 -14.61 -0.68 1.03
N HIS A 100 -13.93 -0.88 2.17
CA HIS A 100 -13.35 -2.19 2.51
C HIS A 100 -13.68 -2.71 3.91
N ILE A 101 -14.40 -1.92 4.71
CA ILE A 101 -14.97 -2.34 5.99
C ILE A 101 -16.48 -2.39 5.80
N GLU A 102 -17.04 -3.58 5.65
CA GLU A 102 -18.49 -3.75 5.68
C GLU A 102 -19.01 -3.25 7.03
N LEU A 103 -19.97 -2.30 6.98
CA LEU A 103 -20.87 -2.08 8.10
C LEU A 103 -21.70 -3.36 8.22
N GLY A 104 -21.42 -4.15 9.27
CA GLY A 104 -22.15 -5.39 9.55
C GLY A 104 -23.67 -5.21 9.60
#